data_AF-E9JAJ4-F1
#
_entry.id   AF-E9JAJ4-F1
#
_cell.length_a   1.000
_cell.length_b   1.000
_cell.length_c   1.000
_cell.angle_alpha   90.00
_cell.angle_beta   90.00
_cell.angle_gamma   90.00
#
_symmetry.space_group_name_H-M   'P 1'
#
loop_
_entity.id
_entity.type
_entity.pdbx_description
1 polymer ?
#
loop_
_entity_poly.entity_id
_entity_poly.type
_entity_poly.pdbx_seq_one_letter_code
_entity_poly.pdbx_strand_id
1 'polypeptide(L)'
;PFTSSSTRTARYFRIFYDWFSNVIEIVPLALLTSGILSAYQIDENIRMLLLFLGTVPVFFSLAITQRESQIRKLRFLTDIAVVLQILAITILGLKNGNYNVISLVASYTFERFFVEEFCYRYSIPYTDLMQYCICFVEVFTVSTLKEL
;
A
#
# COMPACT_ATOMS: atom_id res chain seq x y z
N PRO A 1 15.82 34.77 23.85
CA PRO A 1 15.75 33.37 24.34
C PRO A 1 14.35 32.77 24.11
N PHE A 2 13.98 32.43 22.87
CA PHE A 2 12.69 31.80 22.54
C PHE A 2 12.78 31.04 21.21
N THR A 3 13.53 29.93 21.13
CA THR A 3 13.52 29.08 19.92
C THR A 3 13.67 27.57 20.19
N SER A 4 13.96 27.11 21.41
CA SER A 4 14.26 25.70 21.69
C SER A 4 13.03 24.78 21.77
N SER A 5 11.82 25.31 21.99
CA SER A 5 10.58 24.51 22.04
C SER A 5 10.03 24.20 20.65
N SER A 6 10.15 25.14 19.70
CA SER A 6 9.65 25.00 18.32
C SER A 6 10.33 23.88 17.52
N THR A 7 11.60 23.60 17.81
CA THR A 7 12.37 22.56 17.12
C THR A 7 12.01 21.15 17.58
N ARG A 8 11.61 20.95 18.85
CA ARG A 8 11.14 19.65 19.33
C ARG A 8 9.75 19.32 18.78
N THR A 9 8.80 20.25 18.87
CA THR A 9 7.44 20.02 18.35
C THR A 9 7.47 19.77 16.84
N ALA A 10 8.20 20.58 16.06
CA ALA A 10 8.38 20.36 14.63
C ALA A 10 9.00 18.98 14.30
N ARG A 11 9.96 18.53 15.12
CA ARG A 11 10.57 17.20 14.96
C ARG A 11 9.57 16.07 15.24
N TYR A 12 8.75 16.19 16.29
CA TYR A 12 7.71 15.20 16.57
C TYR A 12 6.63 15.17 15.48
N PHE A 13 6.20 16.33 14.97
CA PHE A 13 5.27 16.40 13.84
C PHE A 13 5.83 15.72 12.58
N ARG A 14 7.11 15.92 12.27
CA ARG A 14 7.75 15.26 11.13
C ARG A 14 7.79 13.75 11.30
N ILE A 15 8.19 13.25 12.48
CA ILE A 15 8.21 11.80 12.76
C ILE A 15 6.80 11.21 12.64
N PHE A 16 5.80 11.89 13.20
CA PHE A 16 4.41 11.47 13.09
C PHE A 16 3.92 11.45 11.64
N TYR A 17 4.23 12.49 10.87
CA TYR A 17 3.85 12.59 9.46
C TYR A 17 4.51 11.51 8.61
N ASP A 18 5.81 11.28 8.78
CA ASP A 18 6.57 10.23 8.08
C ASP A 18 5.98 8.85 8.41
N TRP A 19 5.69 8.59 9.69
CA TRP A 19 5.06 7.35 10.11
C TRP A 19 3.65 7.19 9.55
N PHE A 20 2.80 8.22 9.65
CA PHE A 20 1.42 8.19 9.18
C PHE A 20 1.34 8.02 7.66
N SER A 21 2.28 8.62 6.91
CA SER A 21 2.40 8.40 5.47
C SER A 21 2.67 6.93 5.14
N ASN A 22 3.59 6.28 5.87
CA ASN A 22 3.85 4.85 5.71
C ASN A 22 2.61 4.00 6.09
N VAL A 23 1.83 4.41 7.08
CA VAL A 23 0.59 3.73 7.49
C VAL A 23 -0.45 3.79 6.36
N ILE A 24 -0.70 4.97 5.80
CA ILE A 24 -1.69 5.15 4.72
C ILE A 24 -1.29 4.39 3.46
N GLU A 25 0.00 4.22 3.21
CA GLU A 25 0.47 3.49 2.04
C GLU A 25 0.12 1.98 2.10
N ILE A 26 0.08 1.40 3.31
CA ILE A 26 0.07 -0.06 3.51
C ILE A 26 -1.29 -0.56 4.02
N VAL A 27 -1.88 0.15 4.99
CA VAL A 27 -3.08 -0.31 5.70
C VAL A 27 -4.30 -0.45 4.78
N PRO A 28 -4.60 0.49 3.86
CA PRO A 28 -5.76 0.36 2.97
C PRO A 28 -5.71 -0.91 2.12
N LEU A 29 -4.55 -1.26 1.56
CA LEU A 29 -4.40 -2.49 0.77
C LEU A 29 -4.59 -3.73 1.64
N ALA A 30 -3.99 -3.78 2.84
CA ALA A 30 -4.14 -4.92 3.74
C ALA A 30 -5.60 -5.13 4.15
N LEU A 31 -6.33 -4.05 4.45
CA LEU A 31 -7.76 -4.10 4.77
C LEU A 31 -8.59 -4.52 3.56
N LEU A 32 -8.30 -4.00 2.37
CA LEU A 32 -8.98 -4.36 1.13
C LEU A 32 -8.81 -5.85 0.82
N THR A 33 -7.58 -6.36 0.88
CA THR A 33 -7.30 -7.80 0.70
C THR A 33 -8.07 -8.64 1.71
N SER A 34 -8.08 -8.25 2.98
CA SER A 34 -8.86 -8.95 3.99
C SER A 34 -10.36 -8.95 3.72
N GLY A 35 -10.91 -7.81 3.27
CA GLY A 35 -12.31 -7.68 2.87
C GLY A 35 -12.65 -8.60 1.70
N ILE A 36 -11.81 -8.64 0.66
CA ILE A 36 -11.97 -9.53 -0.49
C ILE A 36 -11.92 -11.00 -0.03
N LEU A 37 -10.93 -11.38 0.79
CA LEU A 37 -10.82 -12.74 1.33
C LEU A 37 -12.04 -13.13 2.17
N SER A 38 -12.58 -12.19 2.96
CA SER A 38 -13.79 -12.39 3.76
C SER A 38 -15.00 -12.69 2.89
N ALA A 39 -15.23 -11.90 1.84
CA ALA A 39 -16.37 -12.08 0.95
C ALA A 39 -16.32 -13.42 0.20
N TYR A 40 -15.12 -13.90 -0.13
CA TYR A 40 -14.92 -15.23 -0.70
C TYR A 40 -14.84 -16.38 0.32
N GLN A 41 -15.19 -16.14 1.59
CA GLN A 41 -15.23 -17.14 2.67
C GLN A 41 -13.93 -17.93 2.84
N ILE A 42 -12.78 -17.28 2.67
CA ILE A 42 -11.48 -17.87 2.96
C ILE A 42 -11.30 -18.06 4.47
N ASP A 43 -10.57 -19.10 4.86
CA ASP A 43 -10.29 -19.44 6.26
C ASP A 43 -9.78 -18.24 7.06
N GLU A 44 -10.35 -18.06 8.26
CA GLU A 44 -10.06 -16.94 9.15
C GLU A 44 -8.58 -16.87 9.52
N ASN A 45 -7.91 -18.01 9.72
CA ASN A 45 -6.49 -18.02 10.10
C ASN A 45 -5.62 -17.53 8.94
N ILE A 46 -5.95 -17.91 7.70
CA ILE A 46 -5.24 -17.45 6.50
C ILE A 46 -5.44 -15.94 6.32
N ARG A 47 -6.67 -15.46 6.51
CA ARG A 47 -7.00 -14.03 6.44
C ARG A 47 -6.24 -13.22 7.49
N MET A 48 -6.24 -13.69 8.74
CA MET A 48 -5.54 -13.03 9.85
C MET A 48 -4.02 -13.06 9.66
N LEU A 49 -3.47 -14.15 9.12
CA LEU A 49 -2.04 -14.27 8.81
C LEU A 49 -1.62 -13.30 7.71
N LEU A 50 -2.42 -13.16 6.64
CA LEU A 50 -2.17 -12.17 5.59
C LEU A 50 -2.32 -10.75 6.12
N LEU A 51 -3.36 -10.44 6.88
CA LEU A 51 -3.50 -9.13 7.54
C LEU A 51 -2.30 -8.78 8.41
N PHE A 52 -1.84 -9.74 9.22
CA PHE A 52 -0.67 -9.57 10.06
C PHE A 52 0.55 -9.27 9.20
N LEU A 53 0.86 -10.11 8.20
CA LEU A 53 2.00 -9.90 7.30
C LEU A 53 1.94 -8.55 6.55
N GLY A 54 0.74 -8.12 6.15
CA GLY A 54 0.52 -6.82 5.53
C GLY A 54 0.82 -5.64 6.47
N THR A 55 0.57 -5.79 7.77
CA THR A 55 0.74 -4.71 8.76
C THR A 55 2.09 -4.71 9.46
N VAL A 56 2.88 -5.79 9.36
CA VAL A 56 4.25 -5.89 9.89
C VAL A 56 5.14 -4.68 9.54
N PRO A 57 5.18 -4.15 8.29
CA PRO A 57 6.04 -3.01 7.98
C PRO A 57 5.65 -1.74 8.76
N VAL A 58 4.39 -1.58 9.15
CA VAL A 58 3.91 -0.43 9.95
C VAL A 58 4.55 -0.43 11.34
N PHE A 59 4.59 -1.60 11.99
CA PHE A 59 5.23 -1.75 13.30
C PHE A 59 6.76 -1.61 13.19
N PHE A 60 7.34 -2.12 12.11
CA PHE A 60 8.77 -1.96 11.86
C PHE A 60 9.15 -0.49 11.63
N SER A 61 8.29 0.29 10.98
CA SER A 61 8.47 1.74 10.79
C SER A 61 8.52 2.53 12.10
N LEU A 62 7.85 2.07 13.17
CA LEU A 62 7.91 2.72 14.50
C LEU A 62 9.23 2.44 15.22
N ALA A 63 9.85 1.28 14.97
CA ALA A 63 11.07 0.84 15.64
C ALA A 63 12.35 1.39 15.00
N ILE A 64 12.27 1.90 13.77
CA ILE A 64 13.43 2.35 12.99
C ILE A 64 13.92 3.73 13.45
N THR A 65 15.22 3.83 13.69
CA THR A 65 15.93 5.11 13.77
C THR A 65 16.19 5.57 12.33
N GLN A 66 16.10 6.86 11.98
CA GLN A 66 16.25 7.43 10.61
C GLN A 66 17.64 7.20 9.94
N ARG A 67 18.24 6.01 10.05
CA ARG A 67 19.42 5.57 9.30
C ARG A 67 18.96 5.06 7.94
N GLU A 68 19.62 5.54 6.90
CA GLU A 68 19.36 5.23 5.50
C GLU A 68 19.32 3.71 5.21
N SER A 69 20.19 2.92 5.86
CA SER A 69 20.22 1.46 5.72
C SER A 69 18.97 0.77 6.27
N GLN A 70 18.32 1.33 7.30
CA GLN A 70 17.07 0.79 7.83
C GLN A 70 15.86 1.19 6.97
N ILE A 71 15.88 2.40 6.39
CA ILE A 71 14.85 2.87 5.45
C ILE A 71 14.78 1.96 4.23
N ARG A 72 15.93 1.58 3.65
CA ARG A 72 15.99 0.64 2.51
C ARG A 72 15.40 -0.73 2.86
N LYS A 73 15.70 -1.24 4.06
CA LYS A 73 15.13 -2.52 4.55
C LYS A 73 13.63 -2.44 4.76
N LEU A 74 13.13 -1.33 5.30
CA LEU A 74 11.69 -1.09 5.47
C LEU A 74 10.98 -1.06 4.13
N ARG A 75 11.52 -0.33 3.13
CA ARG A 75 10.94 -0.29 1.79
C ARG A 75 10.87 -1.68 1.17
N PHE A 76 11.96 -2.44 1.24
CA PHE A 76 12.00 -3.81 0.74
C PHE A 76 10.97 -4.73 1.45
N LEU A 77 10.85 -4.62 2.78
CA LEU A 77 9.87 -5.39 3.54
C LEU A 77 8.43 -4.99 3.20
N THR A 78 8.20 -3.69 2.96
CA THR A 78 6.91 -3.16 2.51
C THR A 78 6.56 -3.69 1.12
N ASP A 79 7.50 -3.67 0.19
CA ASP A 79 7.28 -4.19 -1.16
C ASP A 79 7.01 -5.71 -1.14
N ILE A 80 7.72 -6.48 -0.30
CA ILE A 80 7.40 -7.91 -0.11
C ILE A 80 5.98 -8.08 0.42
N ALA A 81 5.59 -7.33 1.46
CA ALA A 81 4.26 -7.42 2.04
C ALA A 81 3.19 -7.10 1.00
N VAL A 82 3.38 -6.02 0.23
CA VAL A 82 2.46 -5.60 -0.83
C VAL A 82 2.37 -6.63 -1.95
N VAL A 83 3.50 -7.15 -2.45
CA VAL A 83 3.51 -8.20 -3.48
C VAL A 83 2.79 -9.45 -2.99
N LEU A 84 2.96 -9.83 -1.72
CA LEU A 84 2.26 -10.97 -1.14
C LEU A 84 0.74 -10.75 -1.11
N GLN A 85 0.28 -9.55 -0.71
CA GLN A 85 -1.13 -9.19 -0.73
C GLN A 85 -1.69 -9.26 -2.15
N ILE A 86 -1.00 -8.62 -3.11
CA ILE A 86 -1.38 -8.61 -4.53
C ILE A 86 -1.49 -10.03 -5.09
N LEU A 87 -0.52 -10.89 -4.78
CA LEU A 87 -0.50 -12.26 -5.27
C LEU A 87 -1.68 -13.07 -4.70
N ALA A 88 -2.02 -12.88 -3.43
CA ALA A 88 -3.17 -13.53 -2.81
C ALA A 88 -4.50 -13.14 -3.50
N ILE A 89 -4.75 -11.84 -3.70
CA ILE A 89 -5.97 -11.36 -4.38
C ILE A 89 -5.99 -11.76 -5.87
N THR A 90 -4.83 -11.84 -6.53
CA THR A 90 -4.73 -12.26 -7.93
C THR A 90 -5.16 -13.71 -8.10
N ILE A 91 -4.63 -14.62 -7.27
CA ILE A 91 -4.99 -16.04 -7.30
C ILE A 91 -6.49 -16.20 -7.07
N LEU A 92 -7.04 -15.45 -6.12
CA LEU A 92 -8.46 -15.50 -5.79
C LEU A 92 -9.34 -14.96 -6.92
N GLY A 93 -8.95 -13.82 -7.51
CA GLY A 93 -9.64 -13.23 -8.67
C GLY A 93 -9.64 -14.16 -9.87
N LEU A 94 -8.50 -14.82 -10.16
CA LEU A 94 -8.39 -15.81 -11.24
C LEU A 94 -9.25 -17.05 -10.99
N LYS A 95 -9.25 -17.57 -9.75
CA LYS A 95 -10.04 -18.76 -9.38
C LYS A 95 -11.54 -18.52 -9.53
N ASN A 96 -11.99 -17.31 -9.24
CA ASN A 96 -13.41 -16.94 -9.25
C ASN A 96 -13.86 -16.25 -10.54
N GLY A 97 -12.96 -16.05 -11.51
CA GLY A 97 -13.26 -15.36 -12.76
C GLY A 97 -13.66 -13.89 -12.59
N ASN A 98 -13.27 -13.25 -11.48
CA ASN A 98 -13.62 -11.85 -11.21
C ASN A 98 -12.60 -10.91 -11.87
N TYR A 99 -12.95 -10.43 -13.06
CA TYR A 99 -12.12 -9.49 -13.83
C TYR A 99 -11.96 -8.13 -13.16
N ASN A 100 -12.85 -7.72 -12.25
CA ASN A 100 -12.70 -6.47 -11.51
C ASN A 100 -11.56 -6.56 -10.49
N VAL A 101 -11.46 -7.69 -9.77
CA VAL A 101 -10.33 -7.94 -8.86
C VAL A 101 -9.01 -7.96 -9.63
N ILE A 102 -9.00 -8.56 -10.82
CA ILE A 102 -7.81 -8.60 -11.68
C ILE A 102 -7.45 -7.18 -12.19
N SER A 103 -8.45 -6.38 -12.56
CA SER A 103 -8.25 -5.00 -13.03
C SER A 103 -7.76 -4.08 -11.91
N LEU A 104 -8.27 -4.28 -10.70
CA LEU A 104 -7.80 -3.61 -9.48
C LEU A 104 -6.33 -3.94 -9.22
N VAL A 105 -5.96 -5.23 -9.25
CA VAL A 105 -4.57 -5.69 -9.12
C VAL A 105 -3.66 -5.05 -10.16
N ALA A 106 -4.08 -5.05 -11.42
CA ALA A 106 -3.29 -4.50 -12.51
C ALA A 106 -3.05 -3.00 -12.32
N SER A 107 -4.09 -2.27 -11.93
CA SER A 107 -4.03 -0.83 -11.67
C SER A 107 -3.10 -0.49 -10.51
N TYR A 108 -3.22 -1.23 -9.40
CA TYR A 108 -2.38 -1.03 -8.21
C TYR A 108 -0.91 -1.41 -8.47
N THR A 109 -0.68 -2.48 -9.23
CA THR A 109 0.68 -2.89 -9.64
C THR A 109 1.32 -1.84 -10.53
N PHE A 110 0.56 -1.28 -11.48
CA PHE A 110 1.03 -0.21 -12.35
C PHE A 110 1.38 1.05 -11.54
N GLU A 111 0.47 1.49 -10.68
CA GLU A 111 0.67 2.63 -9.77
C GLU A 111 1.98 2.51 -9.00
N ARG A 112 2.21 1.35 -8.37
CA ARG A 112 3.32 1.17 -7.42
C ARG A 112 4.68 0.92 -8.08
N PHE A 113 4.73 0.18 -9.19
CA PHE A 113 6.01 -0.28 -9.76
C PHE A 113 6.38 0.40 -11.09
N PHE A 114 5.40 0.92 -11.83
CA PHE A 114 5.63 1.35 -13.21
C PHE A 114 5.48 2.86 -13.42
N VAL A 115 4.73 3.58 -12.57
CA VAL A 115 4.48 5.02 -12.76
C VAL A 115 5.78 5.82 -12.89
N GLU A 116 6.74 5.63 -11.98
CA GLU A 116 8.01 6.39 -12.00
C GLU A 116 8.80 6.14 -13.30
N GLU A 117 8.99 4.88 -13.67
CA GLU A 117 9.72 4.50 -14.88
C GLU A 117 9.02 4.98 -16.16
N PHE A 118 7.68 4.94 -16.17
CA PHE A 118 6.88 5.40 -17.30
C PHE A 118 6.97 6.93 -17.46
N CYS A 119 6.91 7.68 -16.37
CA CYS A 119 7.11 9.13 -16.38
C CYS A 119 8.50 9.49 -16.88
N TYR A 120 9.52 8.79 -16.40
CA TYR A 120 10.91 8.99 -16.82
C TYR A 120 11.09 8.71 -18.32
N ARG A 121 10.58 7.57 -18.80
CA ARG A 121 10.79 7.13 -20.18
C ARG A 121 10.04 7.97 -21.21
N TYR A 122 8.84 8.44 -20.89
CA TYR A 122 7.99 9.16 -21.83
C TYR A 122 7.92 10.67 -21.55
N SER A 123 8.67 11.18 -20.57
CA SER A 123 8.68 12.60 -20.18
C SER A 123 7.28 13.13 -19.85
N ILE A 124 6.46 12.29 -19.21
CA ILE A 124 5.08 12.63 -18.81
C ILE A 124 5.11 13.29 -17.42
N PRO A 125 4.26 14.31 -17.16
CA PRO A 125 4.14 14.89 -15.82
C PRO A 125 3.71 13.83 -14.81
N TYR A 126 4.55 13.61 -13.80
CA TYR A 126 4.30 12.60 -12.76
C TYR A 126 2.99 12.84 -12.01
N THR A 127 2.67 14.10 -11.70
CA THR A 127 1.45 14.49 -11.00
C THR A 127 0.20 14.05 -11.74
N ASP A 128 0.19 14.23 -13.06
CA ASP A 128 -0.98 13.96 -13.89
C ASP A 128 -1.17 12.45 -14.02
N LEU A 129 -0.09 11.71 -14.32
CA LEU A 129 -0.15 10.25 -14.43
C LEU A 129 -0.54 9.58 -13.11
N MET A 130 0.05 10.04 -12.00
CA MET A 130 -0.27 9.52 -10.67
C MET A 130 -1.75 9.75 -10.32
N GLN A 131 -2.30 10.93 -10.65
CA GLN A 131 -3.72 11.21 -10.43
C GLN A 131 -4.63 10.26 -11.22
N TYR A 132 -4.29 9.94 -12.47
CA TYR A 132 -5.03 8.94 -13.24
C TYR A 132 -4.93 7.54 -12.61
N CYS A 133 -3.74 7.13 -12.17
CA CYS A 133 -3.55 5.82 -11.54
C CYS A 133 -4.38 5.66 -10.27
N ILE A 134 -4.36 6.67 -9.38
CA ILE A 134 -5.17 6.68 -8.16
C ILE A 134 -6.65 6.59 -8.50
N CYS A 135 -7.12 7.34 -9.51
CA CYS A 135 -8.51 7.30 -9.96
C CYS A 135 -8.91 5.89 -10.45
N PHE A 136 -8.07 5.22 -11.24
CA PHE A 136 -8.34 3.85 -11.67
C PHE A 136 -8.41 2.88 -10.49
N VAL A 137 -7.47 2.97 -9.55
CA VAL A 137 -7.48 2.14 -8.34
C VAL A 137 -8.75 2.35 -7.54
N GLU A 138 -9.19 3.60 -7.37
CA GLU A 138 -10.44 3.93 -6.67
C GLU A 138 -11.67 3.34 -7.39
N VAL A 139 -11.80 3.54 -8.70
CA VAL A 139 -12.93 3.01 -9.49
C VAL A 139 -13.00 1.50 -9.39
N PHE A 140 -11.88 0.79 -9.55
CA PHE A 140 -11.88 -0.67 -9.47
C PHE A 140 -12.07 -1.17 -8.02
N THR A 141 -11.63 -0.41 -7.01
CA THR A 141 -11.90 -0.74 -5.61
C THR A 141 -13.39 -0.69 -5.33
N VAL A 142 -14.06 0.40 -5.72
CA VAL A 142 -15.50 0.57 -5.54
C VAL A 142 -16.28 -0.48 -6.34
N SER A 143 -15.87 -0.75 -7.58
CA SER A 143 -16.50 -1.79 -8.42
C SER A 143 -16.37 -3.18 -7.82
N THR A 144 -15.18 -3.52 -7.31
CA THR A 144 -14.90 -4.80 -6.65
C THR A 144 -15.75 -4.96 -5.39
N LEU A 145 -15.83 -3.93 -4.54
CA LEU A 145 -16.65 -3.95 -3.32
C LEU A 145 -18.16 -4.06 -3.61
N LYS A 146 -18.62 -3.58 -4.77
CA LYS A 146 -20.03 -3.69 -5.17
C LYS A 146 -20.42 -5.10 -5.66
N GLU A 147 -19.46 -5.83 -6.20
CA GLU A 147 -19.68 -7.19 -6.75
C GLU A 147 -19.45 -8.32 -5.73
N LEU A 148 -18.76 -8.02 -4.63
CA LEU A 148 -18.54 -8.92 -3.49
C LEU A 148 -19.78 -9.00 -2.60
#